data_AF-V2WQ91-F1
#
_entry.id   AF-V2WQ91-F1
#
_cell.length_a   1.000
_cell.length_b   1.000
_cell.length_c   1.000
_cell.angle_alpha   90.00
_cell.angle_beta   90.00
_cell.angle_gamma   90.00
#
_symmetry.space_group_name_H-M   'P 1'
#
loop_
_entity.id
_entity.type
_entity.pdbx_description
1 polymer ?
#
loop_
_entity_poly.entity_id
_entity_poly.type
_entity_poly.pdbx_seq_one_letter_code
_entity_poly.pdbx_strand_id
1 'polypeptide(L)'
;MQTQEHIIQECPLYELHREALRDVSRDIAVPEIVGTDKGVRVLSEFLTKSGAFTFHGRPWTDEIAPRLEDVPLELDEDDVGWDDGG
;
A
#
# COMPACT_ATOMS: atom_id res chain seq x y z
N MET A 1 11.56 -11.55 -11.01
CA MET A 1 11.02 -10.17 -11.01
C MET A 1 9.57 -10.28 -10.57
N GLN A 2 9.15 -9.55 -9.54
CA GLN A 2 7.73 -9.47 -9.19
C GLN A 2 7.14 -8.24 -9.89
N THR A 3 6.17 -8.46 -10.77
CA THR A 3 5.41 -7.40 -11.42
C THR A 3 4.15 -7.09 -10.61
N GLN A 4 3.48 -5.97 -10.91
CA GLN A 4 2.19 -5.64 -10.29
C GLN A 4 1.17 -6.76 -10.52
N GLU A 5 1.11 -7.31 -11.74
CA GLU A 5 0.25 -8.45 -12.07
C GLU A 5 0.58 -9.67 -11.23
N HIS A 6 1.87 -10.00 -11.09
CA HIS A 6 2.30 -11.11 -10.26
C HIS A 6 1.88 -10.92 -8.79
N ILE A 7 2.08 -9.73 -8.23
CA ILE A 7 1.72 -9.41 -6.83
C ILE A 7 0.22 -9.64 -6.58
N ILE A 8 -0.63 -9.19 -7.51
CA ILE A 8 -2.07 -9.27 -7.38
C ILE A 8 -2.58 -10.70 -7.68
N GLN A 9 -2.10 -11.33 -8.75
CA GLN A 9 -2.65 -12.59 -9.28
C GLN A 9 -2.02 -13.85 -8.71
N GLU A 10 -0.70 -13.85 -8.49
CA GLU A 10 0.07 -15.10 -8.31
C GLU A 10 0.84 -15.17 -6.99
N CYS A 11 1.29 -14.04 -6.45
CA CYS A 11 2.17 -13.98 -5.28
C CYS A 11 1.60 -14.72 -4.06
N PRO A 12 2.19 -15.83 -3.59
CA PRO A 12 1.60 -16.65 -2.53
C PRO A 12 1.42 -15.90 -1.19
N LEU A 13 2.17 -14.80 -0.98
CA LEU A 13 2.05 -13.95 0.21
C LEU A 13 0.65 -13.37 0.44
N TYR A 14 -0.11 -13.16 -0.63
CA TYR A 14 -1.41 -12.49 -0.57
C TYR A 14 -2.59 -13.40 -0.96
N GLU A 15 -2.37 -14.72 -1.03
CA GLU A 15 -3.38 -15.70 -1.46
C GLU A 15 -4.66 -15.62 -0.63
N LEU A 16 -4.52 -15.47 0.70
CA LEU A 16 -5.64 -15.38 1.64
C LEU A 16 -6.59 -14.20 1.35
N HIS A 17 -6.10 -13.14 0.69
CA HIS A 17 -6.87 -11.94 0.38
C HIS A 17 -7.49 -11.97 -1.02
N ARG A 18 -7.21 -12.98 -1.85
CA ARG A 18 -7.63 -13.02 -3.26
C ARG A 18 -9.08 -13.42 -3.51
N GLU A 19 -9.75 -14.06 -2.56
CA GLU A 19 -11.12 -14.51 -2.78
C GLU A 19 -12.05 -13.36 -3.19
N ALA A 20 -11.87 -12.19 -2.57
CA ALA A 20 -12.63 -11.00 -2.92
C ALA A 20 -12.39 -10.55 -4.37
N LEU A 21 -11.16 -10.67 -4.89
CA LEU A 21 -10.85 -10.34 -6.29
C LEU A 21 -11.47 -11.35 -7.26
N ARG A 22 -11.57 -12.63 -6.86
CA ARG A 22 -12.21 -13.69 -7.67
C ARG A 22 -13.70 -13.47 -7.87
N ASP A 23 -14.37 -12.80 -6.94
CA ASP A 23 -15.78 -12.38 -7.07
C ASP A 23 -16.01 -11.27 -8.11
N VAL A 24 -14.93 -10.64 -8.59
CA VAL A 24 -14.96 -9.60 -9.64
C VAL A 24 -14.44 -10.16 -10.96
N SER A 25 -13.28 -10.82 -10.95
CA SER A 25 -12.71 -11.50 -12.11
C SER A 25 -12.13 -12.82 -11.66
N ARG A 26 -12.63 -13.91 -12.25
CA ARG A 26 -12.24 -15.29 -11.89
C ARG A 26 -10.74 -15.53 -12.03
N ASP A 27 -10.15 -14.94 -13.07
CA ASP A 27 -8.73 -15.01 -13.39
C ASP A 27 -7.93 -13.84 -12.80
N ILE A 28 -8.58 -12.96 -12.02
CA ILE A 28 -7.98 -11.77 -11.39
C ILE A 28 -7.31 -10.88 -12.45
N ALA A 29 -7.90 -10.79 -13.65
CA ALA A 29 -7.35 -9.98 -14.72
C ALA A 29 -7.39 -8.50 -14.30
N VAL A 30 -6.21 -7.88 -14.15
CA VAL A 30 -6.09 -6.49 -13.69
C VAL A 30 -6.99 -5.56 -14.52
N PRO A 31 -7.02 -5.62 -15.88
CA PRO A 31 -7.88 -4.76 -16.69
C PRO A 31 -9.38 -4.88 -16.35
N GLU A 32 -9.88 -6.07 -16.03
CA GLU A 32 -11.28 -6.29 -15.66
C GLU A 32 -11.60 -5.69 -14.28
N ILE A 33 -10.64 -5.80 -13.36
CA ILE A 33 -10.79 -5.29 -11.99
C ILE A 33 -10.80 -3.75 -11.99
N VAL A 34 -9.84 -3.08 -12.64
CA VAL A 34 -9.83 -1.60 -12.73
C VAL A 34 -10.89 -1.06 -13.69
N GLY A 35 -11.42 -1.89 -14.58
CA GLY A 35 -12.47 -1.49 -15.53
C GLY A 35 -13.86 -1.31 -14.91
N THR A 36 -14.05 -1.65 -13.63
CA THR A 36 -15.36 -1.56 -12.95
C THR A 36 -15.23 -0.85 -11.60
N ASP A 37 -16.25 -0.07 -11.23
CA ASP A 37 -16.28 0.60 -9.90
C ASP A 37 -16.22 -0.42 -8.75
N LYS A 38 -16.95 -1.54 -8.90
CA LYS A 38 -16.90 -2.67 -7.96
C LYS A 38 -15.47 -3.22 -7.85
N GLY A 39 -14.80 -3.45 -8.97
CA GLY A 39 -13.45 -3.99 -8.99
C GLY A 39 -12.41 -3.06 -8.39
N VAL A 40 -12.51 -1.75 -8.64
CA VAL A 40 -11.64 -0.76 -7.99
C VAL A 40 -11.83 -0.78 -6.47
N ARG A 41 -13.07 -0.80 -5.99
CA ARG A 41 -13.38 -0.88 -4.54
C ARG A 41 -12.81 -2.13 -3.89
N VAL A 42 -13.03 -3.29 -4.51
CA VAL A 42 -12.51 -4.57 -4.02
C VAL A 42 -10.98 -4.60 -4.07
N LEU A 43 -10.37 -4.02 -5.11
CA LEU A 43 -8.92 -3.92 -5.21
C LEU A 43 -8.34 -3.02 -4.11
N SER A 44 -8.97 -1.88 -3.82
CA SER A 44 -8.58 -1.04 -2.69
C SER A 44 -8.64 -1.81 -1.38
N GLU A 45 -9.72 -2.55 -1.13
CA GLU A 45 -9.86 -3.37 0.08
C GLU A 45 -8.80 -4.48 0.17
N PHE A 46 -8.50 -5.14 -0.95
CA PHE A 46 -7.40 -6.10 -1.05
C PHE A 46 -6.07 -5.46 -0.66
N LEU A 47 -5.72 -4.30 -1.21
CA LEU A 47 -4.48 -3.59 -0.91
C LEU A 47 -4.38 -3.20 0.56
N THR A 48 -5.47 -2.67 1.13
CA THR A 48 -5.52 -2.30 2.55
C THR A 48 -5.33 -3.50 3.46
N LYS A 49 -6.00 -4.63 3.19
CA LYS A 49 -5.94 -5.83 4.04
C LYS A 49 -4.63 -6.59 3.90
N SER A 50 -4.13 -6.70 2.67
CA SER A 50 -2.89 -7.42 2.38
C SER A 50 -1.64 -6.62 2.74
N GLY A 51 -1.72 -5.29 2.71
CA GLY A 51 -0.55 -4.43 2.78
C GLY A 51 0.37 -4.55 1.57
N ALA A 52 -0.14 -5.09 0.45
CA ALA A 52 0.60 -5.09 -0.81
C ALA A 52 0.97 -3.64 -1.17
N PHE A 53 2.20 -3.46 -1.68
CA PHE A 53 2.80 -2.16 -2.00
C PHE A 53 3.05 -1.21 -0.82
N THR A 54 2.85 -1.66 0.43
CA THR A 54 3.37 -0.92 1.59
C THR A 54 4.88 -1.16 1.74
N PHE A 55 5.58 -0.25 2.42
CA PHE A 55 7.03 -0.36 2.66
C PHE A 55 7.43 -1.70 3.33
N HIS A 56 6.54 -2.28 4.13
CA HIS A 56 6.77 -3.52 4.85
C HIS A 56 6.08 -4.76 4.26
N GLY A 57 5.28 -4.62 3.20
CA GLY A 57 4.51 -5.73 2.64
C GLY A 57 3.50 -6.35 3.60
N ARG A 58 3.04 -5.57 4.59
CA ARG A 58 2.06 -5.97 5.61
C ARG A 58 1.11 -4.79 5.88
N PRO A 59 -0.15 -5.04 6.28
CA PRO A 59 -1.11 -3.96 6.49
C PRO A 59 -0.54 -2.94 7.50
N TRP A 60 -0.69 -1.66 7.19
CA TRP A 60 -0.33 -0.60 8.10
C TRP A 60 -1.33 -0.62 9.26
N THR A 61 -0.87 -1.01 10.45
CA THR A 61 -1.64 -0.93 11.69
C THR A 61 -1.24 0.33 12.46
N ASP A 62 -2.17 0.84 13.27
CA ASP A 62 -1.93 1.98 14.17
C ASP A 62 -0.73 1.74 15.12
N GLU A 63 -0.41 0.46 15.38
CA GLU A 63 0.74 0.02 16.16
C GLU A 63 2.10 0.31 15.49
N ILE A 64 2.16 0.39 14.16
CA ILE A 64 3.40 0.62 13.40
C ILE A 64 3.64 2.12 13.17
N ALA A 65 2.58 2.93 13.24
CA ALA A 65 2.73 4.37 13.14
C ALA A 65 3.54 4.86 14.35
N PRO A 66 4.70 5.53 14.15
CA PRO A 66 5.35 6.22 15.25
C PRO A 66 4.33 7.22 15.78
N ARG A 67 4.02 7.13 17.08
CA ARG A 67 3.10 8.10 17.65
C ARG A 67 3.78 9.44 17.62
N LEU A 68 3.01 10.51 17.48
CA LEU A 68 3.56 11.87 17.50
C LEU A 68 4.35 12.15 18.79
N GLU A 69 3.99 11.47 19.89
CA GLU A 69 4.71 11.48 21.17
C GLU A 69 6.08 10.78 21.13
N ASP A 70 6.29 9.81 20.22
CA ASP A 70 7.54 9.07 20.05
C ASP A 70 8.49 9.75 19.04
N VAL A 71 8.01 10.75 18.29
CA VAL A 71 8.84 11.58 17.42
C VAL A 71 9.58 12.59 18.31
N PRO A 72 10.92 12.54 18.41
CA PRO A 72 11.66 13.54 19.18
C PRO A 72 11.32 14.94 18.66
N LEU A 73 10.84 15.82 19.55
CA LEU A 73 10.48 17.21 19.21
C LEU A 73 11.69 18.09 18.88
N GLU A 74 12.90 17.55 18.91
CA GLU A 74 14.11 18.22 18.48
C GLU A 74 14.17 18.17 16.95
N LEU A 75 13.37 19.02 16.31
CA LEU A 75 13.78 19.56 15.02
C LEU A 75 15.09 20.30 15.30
N ASP A 76 16.21 19.82 14.76
CA ASP A 76 17.49 20.50 14.86
C ASP A 76 17.26 21.98 14.44
N GLU A 77 17.44 22.90 15.38
CA GLU A 77 17.22 24.34 15.19
C GLU A 77 18.18 24.97 14.15
N ASP A 78 19.04 24.16 13.53
CA ASP A 78 20.09 24.53 12.59
C ASP A 78 19.71 24.41 11.10
N ASP A 79 18.52 23.91 10.72
CA ASP A 79 18.09 23.87 9.28
C ASP A 79 17.27 25.11 8.85
N VAL A 80 17.70 26.30 9.28
CA VAL A 80 17.28 27.58 8.67
C VAL A 80 18.51 28.37 8.23
N GLY A 81 19.25 27.78 7.28
CA GLY A 81 20.27 28.46 6.49
C GLY A 81 19.81 28.62 5.04
N TRP A 82 18.90 29.55 4.75
CA TRP A 82 18.79 30.07 3.38
C TRP A 82 19.94 31.06 3.18
N ASP A 83 21.02 30.60 2.54
CA ASP A 83 22.05 31.46 1.99
C ASP A 83 21.43 32.27 0.84
N ASP A 84 20.92 33.47 1.15
CA ASP A 84 20.66 34.51 0.16
C ASP A 84 21.86 35.46 0.15
N GLY A 85 22.96 34.98 -0.45
CA GLY A 85 24.14 35.78 -0.77
C GLY A 85 23.92 36.54 -2.06
N GLY A 86 23.81 37.87 -1.95
CA GLY A 86 23.49 38.82 -3.03
C GLY A 86 24.59 39.14 -4.04
#